data_AF-A0A9D8WNH2-F1
#
_entry.id   AF-A0A9D8WNH2-F1
#
_cell.length_a   1.000
_cell.length_b   1.000
_cell.length_c   1.000
_cell.angle_alpha   90.00
_cell.angle_beta   90.00
_cell.angle_gamma   90.00
#
_symmetry.space_group_name_H-M   'P 1'
#
loop_
_entity.id
_entity.type
_entity.pdbx_description
1 polymer ?
#
loop_
_entity_poly.entity_id
_entity_poly.type
_entity_poly.pdbx_seq_one_letter_code
_entity_poly.pdbx_strand_id
1 'polypeptide(L)'
;MRRKVILSIIAVILLLLFGIFYCAEALIVTGVILTILLFYYIFSRKSQGNNKEERIKKTGSTVDELTAEYGQPEDVIIMNATLANEVNGVILAYKDFFIIGGRRINKSDIKDVTFYNSSDPWAPREYQVVIVTKKPHKEIININVGNDAKWASDITIQLNSNLNR
;
A
#
# COMPACT_ATOMS: atom_id res chain seq x y z
N MET A 1 9.21 -72.10 16.57
CA MET A 1 10.04 -70.99 16.04
C MET A 1 9.43 -70.31 14.81
N ARG A 2 9.02 -71.03 13.75
CA ARG A 2 8.56 -70.42 12.47
C ARG A 2 7.40 -69.42 12.58
N ARG A 3 6.38 -69.65 13.43
CA ARG A 3 5.25 -68.71 13.62
C ARG A 3 5.65 -67.34 14.21
N LYS A 4 6.60 -67.32 15.15
CA LYS A 4 7.09 -66.06 15.76
C LYS A 4 7.90 -65.24 14.74
N VAL A 5 8.65 -65.90 13.87
CA VAL A 5 9.39 -65.26 12.77
C VAL A 5 8.43 -64.67 11.73
N ILE A 6 7.38 -65.40 11.34
CA ILE A 6 6.38 -64.91 10.39
C ILE A 6 5.63 -63.68 10.94
N LEU A 7 5.23 -63.71 12.22
CA LEU A 7 4.58 -62.56 12.86
C LEU A 7 5.51 -61.34 12.93
N SER A 8 6.81 -61.55 13.19
CA SER A 8 7.79 -60.47 13.20
C SER A 8 7.96 -59.84 11.81
N ILE A 9 7.96 -60.64 10.74
CA ILE A 9 8.07 -60.14 9.37
C ILE A 9 6.83 -59.32 8.99
N ILE A 10 5.63 -59.79 9.34
CA ILE A 10 4.37 -59.07 9.08
C ILE A 10 4.33 -57.74 9.84
N ALA A 11 4.78 -57.72 11.09
CA ALA A 11 4.83 -56.49 11.89
C ALA A 11 5.75 -55.43 11.28
N VAL A 12 6.92 -55.83 10.76
CA VAL A 12 7.85 -54.92 10.08
C VAL A 12 7.25 -54.36 8.78
N ILE A 13 6.56 -55.20 7.99
CA ILE A 13 5.91 -54.76 6.75
C ILE A 13 4.78 -53.76 7.05
N LEU A 14 3.96 -54.01 8.08
CA LEU A 14 2.91 -53.07 8.50
C LEU A 14 3.48 -51.73 8.99
N LEU A 15 4.59 -51.75 9.72
CA LEU A 15 5.29 -50.54 10.18
C LEU A 15 5.84 -49.72 9.01
N LEU A 16 6.40 -50.38 8.00
CA LEU A 16 6.89 -49.73 6.79
C LEU A 16 5.76 -49.10 5.97
N LEU A 17 4.63 -49.80 5.81
CA LEU A 17 3.46 -49.28 5.11
C LEU A 17 2.85 -48.08 5.84
N PHE A 18 2.80 -48.12 7.17
CA PHE A 18 2.32 -47.01 8.00
C PHE A 18 3.23 -45.78 7.86
N GLY A 19 4.55 -45.97 7.88
CA GLY A 19 5.51 -44.87 7.67
C GLY A 19 5.38 -44.20 6.30
N ILE A 20 5.18 -44.97 5.24
CA ILE A 20 5.00 -44.45 3.88
C ILE A 20 3.70 -43.66 3.75
N PHE A 21 2.61 -44.12 4.38
CA PHE A 21 1.30 -43.46 4.34
C PHE A 21 1.34 -42.07 5.00
N TYR A 22 1.96 -41.95 6.17
CA TYR A 22 2.11 -40.66 6.86
C TYR A 22 3.06 -39.70 6.13
N CYS A 23 4.12 -40.20 5.50
CA CYS A 23 5.00 -39.38 4.66
C CYS A 23 4.28 -38.86 3.41
N ALA A 24 3.39 -39.67 2.82
CA ALA A 24 2.59 -39.25 1.66
C ALA A 24 1.60 -38.14 2.01
N GLU A 25 0.90 -38.24 3.14
CA GLU A 25 -0.01 -37.17 3.58
C GLU A 25 0.74 -35.88 3.94
N ALA A 26 1.91 -35.98 4.59
CA ALA A 26 2.74 -34.81 4.89
C ALA A 26 3.20 -34.08 3.62
N LEU A 27 3.54 -34.81 2.55
CA LEU A 27 3.90 -34.21 1.26
C LEU A 27 2.72 -33.52 0.59
N ILE A 28 1.52 -34.11 0.65
CA ILE A 28 0.29 -33.51 0.07
C ILE A 28 -0.05 -32.22 0.82
N VAL A 29 -0.06 -32.22 2.15
CA VAL A 29 -0.36 -31.04 2.96
C VAL A 29 0.66 -29.93 2.69
N THR A 30 1.95 -30.26 2.64
CA THR A 30 3.01 -29.28 2.34
C THR A 30 2.84 -28.69 0.93
N GLY A 31 2.50 -29.52 -0.06
CA GLY A 31 2.23 -29.08 -1.44
C GLY A 31 1.04 -28.14 -1.53
N VAL A 32 -0.05 -28.41 -0.80
CA VAL A 32 -1.23 -27.52 -0.76
C VAL A 32 -0.88 -26.17 -0.12
N ILE A 33 -0.15 -26.17 0.99
CA ILE A 33 0.29 -24.93 1.67
C ILE A 33 1.18 -24.10 0.73
N LEU A 34 2.15 -24.72 0.07
CA LEU A 34 3.01 -24.04 -0.91
C LEU A 34 2.22 -23.46 -2.08
N THR A 35 1.20 -24.17 -2.56
CA THR A 35 0.34 -23.71 -3.66
C THR A 35 -0.50 -22.50 -3.23
N ILE A 36 -1.05 -22.50 -2.01
CA ILE A 36 -1.77 -21.36 -1.44
C ILE A 36 -0.84 -20.15 -1.27
N LEU A 37 0.38 -20.36 -0.76
CA LEU A 37 1.38 -19.30 -0.61
C LEU A 37 1.82 -18.72 -1.96
N LEU A 38 2.03 -19.58 -2.97
CA LEU A 38 2.33 -19.15 -4.34
C LEU A 38 1.18 -18.36 -4.95
N PHE A 39 -0.05 -18.82 -4.77
CA PHE A 39 -1.23 -18.11 -5.25
C PHE A 39 -1.38 -16.75 -4.56
N TYR A 40 -1.20 -16.68 -3.24
CA TYR A 40 -1.18 -15.43 -2.49
C TYR A 40 -0.06 -14.49 -2.96
N TYR A 41 1.15 -15.02 -3.21
CA TYR A 41 2.29 -14.25 -3.71
C TYR A 41 2.07 -13.70 -5.12
N ILE A 42 1.53 -14.51 -6.03
CA ILE A 42 1.21 -14.08 -7.40
C ILE A 42 0.05 -13.08 -7.40
N PHE A 43 -0.98 -13.33 -6.60
CA PHE A 43 -2.16 -12.46 -6.53
C PHE A 43 -1.86 -11.12 -5.85
N SER A 44 -1.05 -11.11 -4.78
CA SER A 44 -0.56 -9.86 -4.16
C SER A 44 0.31 -9.05 -5.12
N ARG A 45 1.15 -9.70 -5.94
CA ARG A 45 1.89 -9.00 -7.01
C ARG A 45 0.98 -8.49 -8.13
N LYS A 46 -0.07 -9.22 -8.51
CA LYS A 46 -1.02 -8.76 -9.54
C LYS A 46 -1.84 -7.56 -9.08
N SER A 47 -2.16 -7.48 -7.78
CA SER A 47 -2.78 -6.29 -7.16
C SER A 47 -1.85 -5.07 -7.18
N GLN A 48 -0.53 -5.26 -7.05
CA GLN A 48 0.45 -4.18 -7.19
C GLN A 48 0.85 -3.88 -8.64
N GLY A 49 0.75 -4.84 -9.56
CA GLY A 49 1.36 -4.78 -10.90
C GLY A 49 0.48 -4.25 -12.03
N ASN A 50 -0.84 -4.11 -11.84
CA ASN A 50 -1.76 -3.70 -12.91
C ASN A 50 -2.15 -2.22 -12.92
N ASN A 51 -1.68 -1.43 -11.97
CA ASN A 51 -1.82 0.03 -12.04
C ASN A 51 -0.55 0.62 -12.61
N LYS A 52 -0.58 0.81 -13.94
CA LYS A 52 0.30 1.71 -14.70
C LYS A 52 0.02 3.16 -14.28
N GLU A 53 0.08 3.44 -12.98
CA GLU A 53 0.24 4.79 -12.47
C GLU A 53 1.73 5.09 -12.57
N GLU A 54 2.06 6.21 -13.22
CA GLU A 54 3.38 6.83 -13.13
C GLU A 54 3.64 7.15 -11.65
N ARG A 55 4.16 6.18 -10.90
CA ARG A 55 5.08 6.52 -9.83
C ARG A 55 6.19 7.28 -10.53
N ILE A 56 6.22 8.59 -10.30
CA ILE A 56 7.34 9.42 -10.74
C ILE A 56 8.57 8.74 -10.15
N LYS A 57 9.39 8.17 -11.04
CA LYS A 57 10.24 7.00 -10.74
C LYS A 57 11.45 7.36 -9.87
N LYS A 58 11.49 8.55 -9.29
CA LYS A 58 12.59 9.07 -8.50
C LYS A 58 12.11 9.43 -7.10
N THR A 59 12.35 8.52 -6.17
CA THR A 59 12.54 8.88 -4.77
C THR A 59 13.65 9.94 -4.73
N GLY A 60 13.31 11.20 -4.43
CA GLY A 60 14.24 12.35 -4.51
C GLY A 60 13.93 13.39 -5.60
N SER A 61 12.76 13.33 -6.24
CA SER A 61 12.34 14.38 -7.17
C SER A 61 12.14 15.70 -6.39
N THR A 62 12.74 16.79 -6.86
CA THR A 62 12.48 18.15 -6.33
C THR A 62 11.24 18.74 -7.00
N VAL A 63 10.68 19.80 -6.42
CA VAL A 63 9.60 20.56 -7.06
C VAL A 63 10.01 21.02 -8.47
N ASP A 64 11.27 21.43 -8.63
CA ASP A 64 11.82 21.87 -9.93
C ASP A 64 11.82 20.78 -10.99
N GLU A 65 12.16 19.52 -10.64
CA GLU A 65 12.09 18.40 -11.59
C GLU A 65 10.65 18.18 -12.09
N LEU A 66 9.66 18.31 -11.20
CA LEU A 66 8.25 18.17 -11.57
C LEU A 66 7.74 19.35 -12.38
N THR A 67 8.19 20.57 -12.06
CA THR A 67 7.85 21.76 -12.83
C THR A 67 8.45 21.71 -14.23
N ALA A 68 9.64 21.13 -14.39
CA ALA A 68 10.24 20.89 -15.71
C ALA A 68 9.45 19.85 -16.54
N GLU A 69 8.89 18.82 -15.88
CA GLU A 69 8.14 17.75 -16.55
C GLU A 69 6.69 18.13 -16.87
N TYR A 70 5.98 18.76 -15.94
CA TYR A 70 4.54 19.02 -16.03
C TYR A 70 4.19 20.50 -16.23
N GLY A 71 5.18 21.40 -16.22
CA GLY A 71 4.99 22.84 -16.29
C GLY A 71 4.75 23.50 -14.94
N GLN A 72 4.41 24.79 -14.94
CA GLN A 72 4.13 25.53 -13.71
C GLN A 72 2.79 25.07 -13.11
N PRO A 73 2.73 24.65 -11.83
CA PRO A 73 1.47 24.40 -11.16
C PRO A 73 0.65 25.69 -11.00
N GLU A 74 -0.67 25.57 -11.01
CA GLU A 74 -1.60 26.68 -10.73
C GLU A 74 -1.50 27.14 -9.27
N ASP A 75 -1.25 26.19 -8.37
CA ASP A 75 -1.11 26.44 -6.94
C ASP A 75 -0.14 25.45 -6.28
N VAL A 76 0.49 25.86 -5.20
CA VAL A 76 1.42 25.05 -4.40
C VAL A 76 1.00 25.08 -2.95
N ILE A 77 0.46 23.96 -2.48
CA ILE A 77 -0.03 23.83 -1.12
C ILE A 77 1.10 23.22 -0.27
N ILE A 78 1.65 24.02 0.64
CA ILE A 78 2.72 23.57 1.53
C ILE A 78 2.11 22.72 2.64
N MET A 79 2.60 21.49 2.79
CA MET A 79 2.21 20.58 3.87
C MET A 79 3.21 20.61 5.02
N ASN A 80 4.49 20.70 4.68
CA ASN A 80 5.59 20.83 5.62
C ASN A 80 6.57 21.92 5.16
N ALA A 81 6.65 23.00 5.95
CA ALA A 81 7.52 24.14 5.66
C ALA A 81 9.01 23.77 5.58
N THR A 82 9.48 22.76 6.33
CA THR A 82 10.89 22.34 6.28
C THR A 82 11.24 21.59 5.00
N LEU A 83 10.23 21.09 4.29
CA LEU A 83 10.36 20.30 3.06
C LEU A 83 9.66 21.01 1.88
N ALA A 84 9.51 22.34 1.92
CA ALA A 84 8.75 23.10 0.93
C ALA A 84 9.33 23.03 -0.50
N ASN A 85 10.59 22.64 -0.64
CA ASN A 85 11.28 22.38 -1.91
C ASN A 85 11.24 20.90 -2.33
N GLU A 86 10.72 20.02 -1.48
CA GLU A 86 10.60 18.59 -1.73
C GLU A 86 9.16 18.20 -2.03
N VAL A 87 9.00 17.23 -2.92
CA VAL A 87 7.69 16.74 -3.35
C VAL A 87 6.91 16.06 -2.21
N ASN A 88 7.59 15.66 -1.14
CA ASN A 88 6.93 15.12 0.06
C ASN A 88 6.42 16.22 1.01
N GLY A 89 6.88 17.46 0.86
CA GLY A 89 6.47 18.59 1.70
C GLY A 89 5.44 19.49 1.05
N VAL A 90 5.08 19.28 -0.21
CA VAL A 90 4.10 20.09 -0.94
C VAL A 90 3.13 19.25 -1.77
N ILE A 91 1.97 19.82 -2.04
CA ILE A 91 1.03 19.35 -3.07
C ILE A 91 1.06 20.35 -4.21
N LEU A 92 1.34 19.85 -5.41
CA LEU A 92 1.32 20.66 -6.62
C LEU A 92 -0.05 20.51 -7.27
N ALA A 93 -0.78 21.62 -7.41
CA ALA A 93 -2.08 21.67 -8.07
C ALA A 93 -1.91 22.09 -9.53
N TYR A 94 -2.32 21.21 -10.44
CA TYR A 94 -2.44 21.50 -11.87
C TYR A 94 -3.90 21.54 -12.24
N LYS A 95 -4.22 22.06 -13.43
CA LYS A 95 -5.59 22.18 -13.93
C LYS A 95 -6.46 20.93 -13.68
N ASP A 96 -5.97 19.76 -14.12
CA ASP A 96 -6.75 18.51 -14.13
C ASP A 96 -6.31 17.48 -13.06
N PHE A 97 -5.18 17.70 -12.39
CA PHE A 97 -4.59 16.72 -11.47
C PHE A 97 -3.79 17.38 -10.34
N PHE A 98 -3.57 16.63 -9.27
CA PHE A 98 -2.61 16.95 -8.21
C PHE A 98 -1.39 16.05 -8.32
N ILE A 99 -0.23 16.55 -7.89
CA ILE A 99 0.91 15.70 -7.52
C ILE A 99 1.07 15.73 -6.00
N ILE A 100 0.95 14.56 -5.37
CA ILE A 100 1.00 14.38 -3.91
C ILE A 100 2.02 13.30 -3.59
N GLY A 101 3.10 13.63 -2.88
CA GLY A 101 4.14 12.67 -2.50
C GLY A 101 4.73 11.91 -3.71
N GLY A 102 4.87 12.61 -4.84
CA GLY A 102 5.43 12.08 -6.09
C GLY A 102 4.46 11.22 -6.89
N ARG A 103 3.16 11.29 -6.59
CA ARG A 103 2.12 10.56 -7.31
C ARG A 103 1.14 11.52 -7.94
N ARG A 104 0.87 11.32 -9.23
CA ARG A 104 -0.17 12.02 -9.96
C ARG A 104 -1.55 11.44 -9.63
N ILE A 105 -2.49 12.31 -9.25
CA ILE A 105 -3.87 11.96 -8.90
C ILE A 105 -4.80 12.89 -9.68
N ASN A 106 -5.67 12.34 -10.53
CA ASN A 106 -6.61 13.17 -11.28
C ASN A 106 -7.69 13.74 -10.35
N LYS A 107 -8.04 15.02 -10.54
CA LYS A 107 -9.10 15.68 -9.74
C LYS A 107 -10.46 15.00 -9.93
N SER A 108 -10.74 14.49 -11.13
CA SER A 108 -11.96 13.73 -11.46
C SER A 108 -12.16 12.48 -10.60
N ASP A 109 -11.05 11.88 -10.14
CA ASP A 109 -11.02 10.65 -9.38
C ASP A 109 -11.19 10.91 -7.88
N ILE A 110 -11.04 12.16 -7.43
CA ILE A 110 -11.25 12.54 -6.03
C ILE A 110 -12.75 12.64 -5.78
N LYS A 111 -13.21 11.95 -4.73
CA LYS A 111 -14.59 11.97 -4.23
C LYS A 111 -14.74 12.96 -3.09
N ASP A 112 -13.82 12.96 -2.14
CA ASP A 112 -13.91 13.80 -0.95
C ASP A 112 -12.51 14.12 -0.39
N VAL A 113 -12.39 15.24 0.33
CA VAL A 113 -11.17 15.63 1.04
C VAL A 113 -11.56 16.11 2.42
N THR A 114 -11.03 15.44 3.44
CA THR A 114 -11.27 15.76 4.86
C THR A 114 -9.97 15.70 5.64
N PHE A 115 -9.99 16.10 6.91
CA PHE A 115 -8.88 15.87 7.83
C PHE A 115 -9.37 15.25 9.13
N TYR A 116 -8.52 14.46 9.76
CA TYR A 116 -8.78 13.94 11.10
C TYR A 116 -7.50 13.89 11.93
N ASN A 117 -7.69 13.82 13.24
CA ASN A 117 -6.60 13.60 14.16
C ASN A 117 -6.30 12.10 14.22
N SER A 118 -5.14 11.65 13.76
CA SER A 118 -4.69 10.28 14.03
C SER A 118 -4.26 10.22 15.49
N SER A 119 -5.24 10.01 16.36
CA SER A 119 -5.05 9.94 17.80
C SER A 119 -4.32 8.65 18.15
N ASP A 120 -3.00 8.70 18.19
CA ASP A 120 -2.19 7.73 18.93
C ASP A 120 -1.97 8.28 20.35
N PRO A 121 -2.44 7.60 21.42
CA PRO A 121 -2.25 8.03 22.80
C PRO A 121 -0.78 8.14 23.22
N TRP A 122 0.12 7.48 22.49
CA TRP A 122 1.53 7.33 22.84
C TRP A 122 2.48 8.10 21.91
N ALA A 123 1.96 8.75 20.87
CA ALA A 123 2.72 9.58 19.95
C ALA A 123 2.21 11.03 19.97
N PRO A 124 3.02 12.01 19.53
CA PRO A 124 2.52 13.34 19.23
C PRO A 124 1.29 13.24 18.32
N ARG A 125 0.22 13.97 18.65
CA ARG A 125 -0.99 13.99 17.82
C ARG A 125 -0.64 14.51 16.44
N GLU A 126 -0.69 13.64 15.45
CA GLU A 126 -0.50 13.99 14.05
C GLU A 126 -1.88 14.09 13.39
N TYR A 127 -2.13 15.21 12.74
CA TYR A 127 -3.27 15.40 11.87
C TYR A 127 -2.93 14.84 10.49
N GLN A 128 -3.93 14.21 9.89
CA GLN A 128 -3.83 13.67 8.54
C GLN A 128 -4.92 14.27 7.67
N VAL A 129 -4.53 14.71 6.48
CA VAL A 129 -5.47 15.02 5.40
C VAL A 129 -5.75 13.73 4.65
N VAL A 130 -7.02 13.46 4.40
CA VAL A 130 -7.53 12.25 3.78
C VAL A 130 -8.21 12.61 2.48
N ILE A 131 -7.70 12.02 1.40
CA ILE A 131 -8.29 12.16 0.07
C ILE A 131 -8.96 10.83 -0.26
N VAL A 132 -10.28 10.87 -0.38
CA VAL A 132 -11.07 9.72 -0.80
C VAL A 132 -11.15 9.70 -2.32
N THR A 133 -10.74 8.61 -2.95
CA THR A 133 -10.78 8.46 -4.42
C THR A 133 -11.83 7.44 -4.87
N LYS A 134 -12.27 7.55 -6.12
CA LYS A 134 -13.18 6.61 -6.80
C LYS A 134 -12.45 5.37 -7.30
N LYS A 135 -11.12 5.29 -7.19
CA LYS A 135 -10.33 4.19 -7.75
C LYS A 135 -10.41 2.95 -6.85
N PRO A 136 -10.78 1.78 -7.41
CA PRO A 136 -10.76 0.54 -6.66
C PRO A 136 -9.34 0.23 -6.16
N HIS A 137 -9.20 -0.21 -4.91
CA HIS A 137 -7.94 -0.52 -4.22
C HIS A 137 -7.04 0.67 -3.81
N LYS A 138 -7.46 1.92 -4.04
CA LYS A 138 -6.80 3.15 -3.53
C LYS A 138 -7.84 4.19 -3.09
N GLU A 139 -8.87 3.71 -2.41
CA GLU A 139 -10.02 4.52 -2.03
C GLU A 139 -9.66 5.64 -1.06
N ILE A 140 -8.54 5.52 -0.32
CA ILE A 140 -8.14 6.48 0.71
C ILE A 140 -6.64 6.75 0.60
N ILE A 141 -6.27 8.03 0.52
CA ILE A 141 -4.89 8.52 0.55
C ILE A 141 -4.73 9.40 1.80
N ASN A 142 -3.87 8.99 2.71
CA ASN A 142 -3.57 9.72 3.94
C ASN A 142 -2.26 10.51 3.78
N ILE A 143 -2.29 11.77 4.19
CA ILE A 143 -1.18 12.70 4.10
C ILE A 143 -0.95 13.30 5.48
N ASN A 144 0.26 13.11 6.02
CA ASN A 144 0.61 13.69 7.31
C ASN A 144 0.91 15.18 7.16
N VAL A 145 0.27 16.01 7.99
CA VAL A 145 0.41 17.47 7.99
C VAL A 145 0.89 18.02 9.33
N GLY A 146 1.36 17.16 10.24
CA GLY A 146 1.90 17.57 11.54
C GLY A 146 0.82 17.75 12.61
N ASN A 147 1.11 18.50 13.67
CA ASN A 147 0.33 18.50 14.91
C ASN A 147 -0.65 19.68 15.09
N ASP A 148 -0.75 20.55 14.10
CA ASP A 148 -1.63 21.72 14.14
C ASP A 148 -2.95 21.46 13.40
N ALA A 149 -4.06 21.50 14.15
CA ALA A 149 -5.40 21.28 13.65
C ALA A 149 -5.84 22.36 12.64
N LYS A 150 -5.45 23.61 12.90
CA LYS A 150 -5.79 24.75 12.03
C LYS A 150 -5.03 24.62 10.72
N TRP A 151 -3.75 24.25 10.80
CA TRP A 151 -2.94 23.97 9.61
C TRP A 151 -3.53 22.86 8.75
N ALA A 152 -3.95 21.75 9.36
CA ALA A 152 -4.63 20.66 8.66
C ALA A 152 -5.95 21.10 8.00
N SER A 153 -6.71 21.95 8.68
CA SER A 153 -7.93 22.56 8.14
C SER A 153 -7.63 23.49 6.96
N ASP A 154 -6.62 24.34 7.07
CA ASP A 154 -6.24 25.31 6.03
C ASP A 154 -5.76 24.58 4.75
N ILE A 155 -4.97 23.51 4.88
CA ILE A 155 -4.57 22.65 3.76
C ILE A 155 -5.79 22.00 3.12
N THR A 156 -6.72 21.50 3.93
CA THR A 156 -7.96 20.87 3.44
C THR A 156 -8.81 21.86 2.65
N ILE A 157 -8.90 23.11 3.11
CA ILE A 157 -9.60 24.19 2.41
C ILE A 157 -8.92 24.50 1.07
N GLN A 158 -7.60 24.63 1.04
CA GLN A 158 -6.84 24.88 -0.18
C GLN A 158 -6.96 23.74 -1.20
N LEU A 159 -6.95 22.49 -0.74
CA LEU A 159 -7.19 21.34 -1.62
C LEU A 159 -8.60 21.38 -2.22
N ASN A 160 -9.61 21.69 -1.41
CA ASN A 160 -10.99 21.78 -1.87
C ASN A 160 -11.21 22.97 -2.83
N SER A 161 -10.58 24.12 -2.60
CA SER A 161 -10.67 25.25 -3.55
C SER A 161 -10.06 24.92 -4.91
N ASN A 162 -9.01 24.11 -4.93
CA ASN A 162 -8.37 23.66 -6.15
C ASN A 162 -9.12 22.53 -6.88
N LEU A 163 -10.18 21.96 -6.30
CA LEU A 163 -10.90 20.83 -6.90
C LEU A 163 -11.89 21.22 -8.01
N ASN A 164 -12.07 22.52 -8.33
CA ASN A 164 -12.97 23.02 -9.38
C ASN A 164 -14.34 22.30 -9.39
N ARG A 165 -15.02 22.30 -8.25
CA ARG A 165 -16.38 21.77 -8.09
C ARG A 165 -17.41 22.87 -7.98
#